data_AF-A0A4Q6FEP6-F1
#
_entry.id   AF-A0A4Q6FEP6-F1
#
_cell.length_a   1.000
_cell.length_b   1.000
_cell.length_c   1.000
_cell.angle_alpha   90.00
_cell.angle_beta   90.00
_cell.angle_gamma   90.00
#
_symmetry.space_group_name_H-M   'P 1'
#
loop_
_entity.id
_entity.type
_entity.pdbx_description
1 polymer ?
#
loop_
_entity_poly.entity_id
_entity_poly.type
_entity_poly.pdbx_seq_one_letter_code
_entity_poly.pdbx_strand_id
1 'polypeptide(L)'
;MKKTKHKLQKSPSSSSSTKIVVGAVGLAACVYFIGRPKNPQVAAPAKTLLSKVEAKKATAVTPVSSAPEVKQSRQEYIAAVAAERREYTAISDIGLKSLNLTRTGSKLSVPVKLIPVKRWCMAGDIDTMKAAVGDVSKDNILISLEPEDGGQGDSYRTNVLSLYKATQHIFKIDYTGPRDRSFGLHICSDYKNGKSCQPKKMKTHEKISDDRAASEAKRTANLAETKFFFQHVVIAGDRMLSYGT
;
A
#
# COMPACT_ATOMS: atom_id res chain seq x y z
N MET A 1 -56.21 -43.29 -47.24
CA MET A 1 -56.28 -42.69 -45.89
C MET A 1 -56.10 -43.78 -44.83
N LYS A 2 -54.98 -43.80 -44.11
CA LYS A 2 -54.76 -44.65 -42.91
C LYS A 2 -54.15 -43.76 -41.83
N LYS A 3 -54.82 -43.64 -40.69
CA LYS A 3 -54.45 -42.80 -39.55
C LYS A 3 -53.39 -43.51 -38.70
N THR A 4 -52.21 -42.91 -38.56
CA THR A 4 -51.15 -43.36 -37.66
C THR A 4 -51.33 -42.69 -36.29
N LYS A 5 -51.48 -43.49 -35.23
CA LYS A 5 -51.54 -43.01 -33.84
C LYS A 5 -50.11 -42.75 -33.33
N HIS A 6 -49.83 -41.53 -32.89
CA HIS A 6 -48.60 -41.19 -32.17
C HIS A 6 -48.64 -41.76 -30.75
N LYS A 7 -47.57 -42.47 -30.37
CA LYS A 7 -47.34 -43.03 -29.03
C LYS A 7 -46.44 -42.05 -28.26
N LEU A 8 -46.90 -41.55 -27.12
CA LEU A 8 -46.15 -40.72 -26.19
C LEU A 8 -45.01 -41.56 -25.57
N GLN A 9 -43.75 -41.16 -25.78
CA GLN A 9 -42.61 -41.71 -25.05
C GLN A 9 -42.30 -40.81 -23.84
N LYS A 10 -42.50 -41.34 -22.64
CA LYS A 10 -42.07 -40.73 -21.36
C LYS A 10 -40.55 -40.89 -21.22
N SER A 11 -39.86 -39.79 -20.92
CA SER A 11 -38.46 -39.77 -20.51
C SER A 11 -38.29 -40.46 -19.14
N PRO A 12 -37.26 -41.32 -18.93
CA PRO A 12 -36.96 -41.85 -17.62
C PRO A 12 -36.16 -40.85 -16.78
N SER A 13 -36.60 -40.74 -15.53
CA SER A 13 -36.13 -39.85 -14.48
C SER A 13 -34.70 -40.15 -14.00
N SER A 14 -33.93 -39.08 -13.89
CA SER A 14 -32.71 -38.92 -13.10
C SER A 14 -32.89 -39.38 -11.64
N SER A 15 -32.09 -40.34 -11.17
CA SER A 15 -31.94 -40.62 -9.72
C SER A 15 -30.59 -41.27 -9.31
N SER A 16 -29.49 -41.01 -10.02
CA SER A 16 -28.20 -41.69 -9.74
C SER A 16 -27.04 -40.77 -9.29
N SER A 17 -27.18 -39.44 -9.35
CA SER A 17 -26.02 -38.55 -9.11
C SER A 17 -25.82 -38.12 -7.65
N THR A 18 -26.81 -38.30 -6.77
CA THR A 18 -26.72 -37.81 -5.38
C THR A 18 -25.97 -38.75 -4.44
N LYS A 19 -25.93 -40.06 -4.72
CA LYS A 19 -25.25 -41.04 -3.86
C LYS A 19 -23.72 -40.99 -4.00
N ILE A 20 -23.21 -40.59 -5.16
CA ILE A 20 -21.77 -40.51 -5.43
C ILE A 20 -21.15 -39.29 -4.73
N VAL A 21 -21.87 -38.16 -4.69
CA VAL A 21 -21.39 -36.92 -4.06
C VAL A 21 -21.34 -37.04 -2.53
N VAL A 22 -22.31 -37.71 -1.90
CA VAL A 22 -22.29 -37.93 -0.44
C VAL A 22 -21.17 -38.88 -0.02
N GLY A 23 -20.87 -39.91 -0.83
CA GLY A 23 -19.75 -40.83 -0.57
C GLY A 23 -18.38 -40.14 -0.62
N ALA A 24 -18.17 -39.22 -1.57
CA ALA A 24 -16.90 -38.49 -1.72
C ALA A 24 -16.63 -37.50 -0.59
N VAL A 25 -17.68 -36.82 -0.07
CA VAL A 25 -17.54 -35.89 1.06
C VAL A 25 -17.27 -36.64 2.38
N GLY A 26 -17.89 -37.80 2.58
CA GLY A 26 -17.63 -38.63 3.77
C GLY A 26 -16.20 -39.16 3.83
N LEU A 27 -15.66 -39.61 2.70
CA LEU A 27 -14.29 -40.14 2.62
C LEU A 27 -13.22 -39.05 2.84
N ALA A 28 -13.43 -37.84 2.32
CA ALA A 28 -12.54 -36.70 2.55
C ALA A 28 -12.51 -36.25 4.02
N ALA A 29 -13.66 -36.30 4.72
CA ALA A 29 -13.73 -35.99 6.15
C ALA A 29 -12.99 -37.03 7.01
N CYS A 30 -13.09 -38.33 6.68
CA CYS A 30 -12.38 -39.38 7.39
C CYS A 30 -10.85 -39.28 7.24
N VAL A 31 -10.33 -38.96 6.05
CA VAL A 31 -8.88 -38.77 5.85
C VAL A 31 -8.37 -37.54 6.62
N TYR A 32 -9.16 -36.46 6.70
CA TYR A 32 -8.77 -35.26 7.45
C TYR A 32 -8.68 -35.51 8.97
N PHE A 33 -9.53 -36.37 9.53
CA PHE A 33 -9.49 -36.67 10.97
C PHE A 33 -8.47 -37.75 11.35
N ILE A 34 -8.17 -38.70 10.47
CA ILE A 34 -7.18 -39.76 10.73
C ILE A 34 -5.74 -39.27 10.45
N GLY A 35 -5.55 -38.32 9.53
CA GLY A 35 -4.25 -37.78 9.15
C GLY A 35 -3.70 -36.64 10.02
N ARG A 36 -4.35 -36.26 11.13
CA ARG A 36 -3.78 -35.26 12.04
C ARG A 36 -2.58 -35.87 12.78
N PRO A 37 -1.35 -35.35 12.59
CA PRO A 37 -0.25 -35.74 13.45
C PRO A 37 -0.62 -35.39 14.90
N LYS A 38 -0.62 -36.41 15.77
CA LYS A 38 -0.68 -36.21 17.21
C LYS A 38 0.46 -35.24 17.57
N ASN A 39 0.11 -34.16 18.27
CA ASN A 39 0.99 -33.14 18.83
C ASN A 39 2.49 -33.43 18.70
N PRO A 40 3.27 -32.64 17.95
CA PRO A 40 4.70 -32.60 18.23
C PRO A 40 4.83 -32.17 19.69
N GLN A 41 5.27 -33.09 20.54
CA GLN A 41 5.71 -32.74 21.88
C GLN A 41 6.75 -31.65 21.71
N VAL A 42 6.38 -30.42 22.09
CA VAL A 42 7.33 -29.36 22.34
C VAL A 42 8.21 -29.90 23.45
N ALA A 43 9.41 -30.36 23.07
CA ALA A 43 10.45 -30.67 24.03
C ALA A 43 10.61 -29.42 24.91
N ALA A 44 10.39 -29.59 26.21
CA ALA A 44 10.67 -28.54 27.18
C ALA A 44 12.11 -28.06 26.93
N PRO A 45 12.36 -26.73 26.87
CA PRO A 45 13.71 -26.24 26.69
C PRO A 45 14.57 -26.81 27.83
N ALA A 46 15.65 -27.48 27.45
CA ALA A 46 16.68 -27.91 28.38
C ALA A 46 17.05 -26.70 29.24
N LYS A 47 17.13 -26.91 30.56
CA LYS A 47 17.62 -25.91 31.51
C LYS A 47 19.04 -25.55 31.11
N THR A 48 19.20 -24.54 30.27
CA THR A 48 20.47 -23.87 30.04
C THR A 48 20.88 -23.33 31.40
N LEU A 49 21.97 -23.89 31.93
CA LEU A 49 22.67 -23.37 33.09
C LEU A 49 22.78 -21.86 32.93
N LEU A 50 22.22 -21.12 33.89
CA LEU A 50 22.41 -19.69 34.03
C LEU A 50 23.91 -19.43 34.12
N SER A 51 24.52 -19.17 32.95
CA SER A 51 25.80 -18.50 32.91
C SER A 51 25.55 -17.14 33.52
N LYS A 52 26.18 -16.93 34.66
CA LYS A 52 26.18 -15.70 35.45
C LYS A 52 26.63 -14.56 34.53
N VAL A 53 25.68 -13.93 33.85
CA VAL A 53 25.91 -12.65 33.20
C VAL A 53 26.20 -11.69 34.35
N GLU A 54 27.47 -11.36 34.53
CA GLU A 54 27.88 -10.24 35.36
C GLU A 54 26.99 -9.06 34.97
N ALA A 55 26.17 -8.62 35.92
CA ALA A 55 25.50 -7.34 35.84
C ALA A 55 26.61 -6.28 35.78
N LYS A 56 27.03 -5.91 34.56
CA LYS A 56 27.69 -4.63 34.34
C LYS A 56 26.75 -3.59 34.95
N LYS A 57 27.16 -3.02 36.08
CA LYS A 57 26.55 -1.82 36.66
C LYS A 57 26.19 -0.91 35.50
N ALA A 58 24.90 -0.66 35.32
CA ALA A 58 24.45 0.38 34.42
C ALA A 58 25.07 1.68 34.92
N THR A 59 26.12 2.13 34.26
CA THR A 59 26.64 3.48 34.45
C THR A 59 25.49 4.39 34.09
N ALA A 60 25.00 5.15 35.07
CA ALA A 60 23.98 6.16 34.84
C ALA A 60 24.47 7.03 33.68
N VAL A 61 23.74 6.99 32.55
CA VAL A 61 23.98 7.91 31.45
C VAL A 61 23.77 9.29 32.05
N THR A 62 24.84 10.09 32.11
CA THR A 62 24.75 11.50 32.46
C THR A 62 23.58 12.12 31.68
N PRO A 63 22.66 12.83 32.35
CA PRO A 63 21.54 13.45 31.64
C PRO A 63 22.13 14.28 30.50
N VAL A 64 21.67 13.97 29.29
CA VAL A 64 22.01 14.74 28.09
C VAL A 64 21.73 16.20 28.43
N SER A 65 22.79 17.01 28.39
CA SER A 65 22.72 18.46 28.52
C SER A 65 21.50 18.93 27.74
N SER A 66 20.53 19.51 28.44
CA SER A 66 19.31 20.05 27.86
C SER A 66 19.67 20.83 26.60
N ALA A 67 19.01 20.50 25.49
CA ALA A 67 19.14 21.23 24.25
C ALA A 67 19.02 22.74 24.54
N PRO A 68 19.85 23.60 23.92
CA PRO A 68 19.78 25.03 24.18
C PRO A 68 18.34 25.51 23.96
N GLU A 69 17.86 26.32 24.91
CA GLU A 69 16.53 26.91 24.87
C GLU A 69 16.44 27.80 23.62
N VAL A 70 15.90 27.26 22.53
CA VAL A 70 15.69 27.99 21.29
C VAL A 70 14.57 29.00 21.56
N LYS A 71 14.95 30.25 21.87
CA LYS A 71 14.04 31.40 21.99
C LYS A 71 13.49 31.86 20.63
N GLN A 72 13.21 30.94 19.70
CA GLN A 72 12.48 31.30 18.49
C GLN A 72 10.99 31.20 18.77
N SER A 73 10.25 32.21 18.32
CA SER A 73 8.80 32.08 18.22
C SER A 73 8.45 30.91 17.30
N ARG A 74 7.29 30.28 17.52
CA ARG A 74 6.83 29.15 16.69
C ARG A 74 6.82 29.51 15.20
N GLN A 75 6.45 30.74 14.85
CA GLN A 75 6.45 31.24 13.49
C GLN A 75 7.86 31.31 12.89
N GLU A 76 8.85 31.79 13.65
CA GLU A 76 10.25 31.84 13.20
C GLU A 76 10.84 30.44 13.00
N TYR A 77 10.54 29.50 13.90
CA TYR A 77 10.95 28.11 13.75
C TYR A 77 10.34 27.46 12.49
N ILE A 78 9.03 27.66 12.26
CA ILE A 78 8.36 27.16 11.05
C ILE A 78 9.00 27.76 9.78
N ALA A 79 9.29 29.06 9.79
CA ALA A 79 9.92 29.74 8.67
C ALA A 79 11.35 29.24 8.41
N ALA A 80 12.15 29.03 9.46
CA ALA A 80 13.51 28.49 9.37
C ALA A 80 13.51 27.08 8.79
N VAL A 81 12.65 26.19 9.28
CA VAL A 81 12.50 24.83 8.74
C VAL A 81 12.02 24.87 7.29
N ALA A 82 11.09 25.78 6.94
CA ALA A 82 10.64 25.93 5.57
C ALA A 82 11.76 26.41 4.63
N ALA A 83 12.65 27.28 5.09
CA ALA A 83 13.83 27.73 4.34
C ALA A 83 14.83 26.59 4.11
N GLU A 84 15.15 25.84 5.17
CA GLU A 84 16.05 24.67 5.08
C GLU A 84 15.49 23.60 4.13
N ARG A 85 14.17 23.38 4.15
CA ARG A 85 13.48 22.50 3.19
C ARG A 85 13.64 22.96 1.75
N ARG A 86 13.55 24.27 1.49
CA ARG A 86 13.73 24.83 0.14
C ARG A 86 15.16 24.62 -0.33
N GLU A 87 16.15 24.90 0.52
CA GLU A 87 17.56 24.74 0.19
C GLU A 87 17.91 23.27 -0.09
N TYR A 88 17.45 22.34 0.76
CA TYR A 88 17.64 20.91 0.52
C TYR A 88 16.98 20.45 -0.79
N THR A 89 15.77 20.94 -1.08
CA THR A 89 15.08 20.66 -2.35
C THR A 89 15.85 21.23 -3.54
N ALA A 90 16.51 22.38 -3.38
CA ALA A 90 17.36 22.98 -4.41
C ALA A 90 18.62 22.15 -4.70
N ILE A 91 19.15 21.44 -3.70
CA ILE A 91 20.35 20.59 -3.81
C ILE A 91 20.00 19.17 -4.30
N SER A 92 18.74 18.75 -4.13
CA SER A 92 18.25 17.45 -4.59
C SER A 92 18.18 17.46 -6.13
N ASP A 93 18.94 16.62 -6.84
CA ASP A 93 19.10 16.60 -8.31
C ASP A 93 17.87 17.08 -9.09
N ILE A 94 17.79 18.39 -9.34
CA ILE A 94 16.74 19.01 -10.13
C ILE A 94 17.08 18.74 -11.59
N GLY A 95 16.33 17.85 -12.22
CA GLY A 95 16.55 17.51 -13.62
C GLY A 95 15.56 16.49 -14.14
N LEU A 96 15.40 16.45 -15.46
CA LEU A 96 14.56 15.43 -16.09
C LEU A 96 15.27 14.07 -15.99
N LYS A 97 14.75 13.18 -15.14
CA LYS A 97 15.19 11.79 -15.04
C LYS A 97 14.42 10.95 -16.05
N SER A 98 15.12 10.11 -16.79
CA SER A 98 14.51 9.18 -17.75
C SER A 98 14.69 7.73 -17.30
N LEU A 99 13.64 6.94 -17.43
CA LEU A 99 13.65 5.50 -17.19
C LEU A 99 13.20 4.78 -18.46
N ASN A 100 13.98 3.81 -18.92
CA ASN A 100 13.57 2.95 -20.02
C ASN A 100 12.52 1.94 -19.52
N LEU A 101 11.46 1.76 -20.30
CA LEU A 101 10.32 0.91 -19.99
C LEU A 101 10.36 -0.36 -20.84
N THR A 102 9.79 -1.43 -20.31
CA THR A 102 9.66 -2.70 -21.04
C THR A 102 8.28 -2.78 -21.67
N ARG A 103 8.22 -2.96 -23.00
CA ARG A 103 6.98 -3.20 -23.73
C ARG A 103 6.69 -4.70 -23.83
N THR A 104 5.44 -5.09 -23.58
CA THR A 104 4.95 -6.45 -23.79
C THR A 104 3.59 -6.38 -24.46
N GLY A 105 3.55 -6.65 -25.77
CA GLY A 105 2.35 -6.43 -26.58
C GLY A 105 1.94 -4.96 -26.58
N SER A 106 0.69 -4.68 -26.18
CA SER A 106 0.13 -3.33 -26.07
C SER A 106 0.39 -2.64 -24.73
N LYS A 107 1.13 -3.27 -23.81
CA LYS A 107 1.35 -2.77 -22.45
C LYS A 107 2.78 -2.33 -22.23
N LEU A 108 2.95 -1.22 -21.52
CA LEU A 108 4.24 -0.80 -20.98
C LEU A 108 4.30 -1.18 -19.49
N SER A 109 5.45 -1.72 -19.08
CA SER A 109 5.76 -2.04 -17.70
C SER A 109 6.59 -0.92 -17.09
N VAL A 110 6.04 -0.27 -16.07
CA VAL A 110 6.67 0.86 -15.37
C VAL A 110 7.06 0.42 -13.96
N PRO A 111 8.34 0.07 -13.71
CA PRO A 111 8.80 -0.28 -12.38
C PRO A 111 8.95 0.98 -11.53
N VAL A 112 8.22 1.05 -10.43
CA VAL A 112 8.29 2.12 -9.45
C VAL A 112 8.71 1.55 -8.11
N LYS A 113 9.67 2.21 -7.46
CA LYS A 113 10.10 1.90 -6.11
C LYS A 113 9.93 3.13 -5.24
N LEU A 114 9.04 3.04 -4.26
CA LEU A 114 8.87 4.06 -3.24
C LEU A 114 9.82 3.76 -2.10
N ILE A 115 10.82 4.62 -1.92
CA ILE A 115 11.84 4.48 -0.87
C ILE A 115 11.60 5.58 0.17
N PRO A 116 11.29 5.24 1.42
CA PRO A 116 11.16 6.23 2.46
C PRO A 116 12.54 6.81 2.79
N VAL A 117 12.66 8.14 2.75
CA VAL A 117 13.89 8.85 3.11
C VAL A 117 13.65 9.64 4.39
N LYS A 118 14.50 9.44 5.40
CA LYS A 118 14.50 10.27 6.60
C LYS A 118 15.12 11.61 6.24
N ARG A 119 14.30 12.64 6.08
CA ARG A 119 14.79 13.99 5.74
C ARG A 119 14.85 14.93 6.96
N TRP A 120 13.98 14.79 7.97
CA TRP A 120 13.84 15.76 9.08
C TRP A 120 13.39 15.13 10.41
N CYS A 121 13.56 15.85 11.52
CA CYS A 121 13.02 15.51 12.85
C CYS A 121 11.55 15.95 13.06
N MET A 122 10.81 16.27 11.98
CA MET A 122 9.38 16.57 12.03
C MET A 122 8.57 15.45 11.38
N ALA A 123 7.28 15.37 11.70
CA ALA A 123 6.34 14.45 11.06
C ALA A 123 6.40 14.60 9.53
N GLY A 124 6.74 13.50 8.85
CA GLY A 124 6.88 13.45 7.40
C GLY A 124 5.61 13.00 6.69
N ASP A 125 5.72 12.69 5.40
CA ASP A 125 4.60 12.22 4.58
C ASP A 125 3.99 10.93 5.15
N ILE A 126 4.83 9.99 5.62
CA ILE A 126 4.36 8.71 6.16
C ILE A 126 3.68 8.90 7.53
N ASP A 127 4.16 9.84 8.35
CA ASP A 127 3.49 10.19 9.61
C ASP A 127 2.12 10.83 9.34
N THR A 128 2.03 11.66 8.30
CA THR A 128 0.76 12.22 7.83
C THR A 128 -0.19 11.12 7.35
N MET A 129 0.30 10.16 6.56
CA MET A 129 -0.51 9.01 6.13
C MET A 129 -0.99 8.20 7.33
N LYS A 130 -0.13 7.95 8.31
CA LYS A 130 -0.47 7.31 9.60
C LYS A 130 -1.54 8.09 10.36
N ALA A 131 -1.47 9.41 10.35
CA ALA A 131 -2.48 10.26 10.97
C ALA A 131 -3.80 10.24 10.21
N ALA A 132 -3.82 9.95 8.90
CA ALA A 132 -5.04 9.91 8.12
C ALA A 132 -5.77 8.56 8.16
N VAL A 133 -5.03 7.45 8.30
CA VAL A 133 -5.61 6.10 8.37
C VAL A 133 -5.85 5.66 9.81
N GLY A 134 -6.90 4.90 10.03
CA GLY A 134 -7.27 4.37 11.34
C GLY A 134 -6.47 3.13 11.75
N ASP A 135 -6.10 2.31 10.78
CA ASP A 135 -5.28 1.11 10.98
C ASP A 135 -4.14 1.10 9.98
N VAL A 136 -2.92 1.16 10.50
CA VAL A 136 -1.67 1.23 9.71
C VAL A 136 -1.29 -0.10 9.04
N SER A 137 -1.90 -1.20 9.48
CA SER A 137 -1.62 -2.55 8.97
C SER A 137 -2.58 -2.97 7.84
N LYS A 138 -3.72 -2.28 7.72
CA LYS A 138 -4.69 -2.53 6.65
C LYS A 138 -4.28 -1.84 5.35
N ASP A 139 -4.63 -2.48 4.23
CA ASP A 139 -4.34 -2.02 2.87
C ASP A 139 -5.24 -0.84 2.45
N ASN A 140 -5.18 0.24 3.22
CA ASN A 140 -5.97 1.46 3.07
C ASN A 140 -5.22 2.57 2.32
N ILE A 141 -4.05 2.28 1.77
CA ILE A 141 -3.31 3.22 0.91
C ILE A 141 -3.36 2.69 -0.51
N LEU A 142 -3.82 3.52 -1.44
CA LEU A 142 -3.80 3.23 -2.86
C LEU A 142 -2.69 4.04 -3.52
N ILE A 143 -1.91 3.37 -4.36
CA ILE A 143 -0.93 4.00 -5.22
C ILE A 143 -1.36 3.70 -6.64
N SER A 144 -1.55 4.76 -7.43
CA SER A 144 -2.05 4.65 -8.80
C SER A 144 -1.16 5.41 -9.76
N LEU A 145 -0.97 4.84 -10.95
CA LEU A 145 -0.38 5.50 -12.11
C LEU A 145 -1.48 5.67 -13.15
N GLU A 146 -1.99 6.89 -13.28
CA GLU A 146 -3.22 7.18 -14.02
C GLU A 146 -2.97 8.22 -15.11
N PRO A 147 -3.61 8.12 -16.28
CA PRO A 147 -3.51 9.17 -17.28
C PRO A 147 -4.19 10.46 -16.83
N GLU A 148 -3.55 11.61 -17.07
CA GLU A 148 -4.11 12.91 -16.69
C GLU A 148 -5.29 13.34 -17.58
N ASP A 149 -5.31 12.89 -18.83
CA ASP A 149 -6.40 13.10 -19.80
C ASP A 149 -7.60 12.16 -19.58
N GLY A 150 -7.57 11.35 -18.51
CA GLY A 150 -8.61 10.39 -18.18
C GLY A 150 -8.43 9.04 -18.88
N GLY A 151 -9.06 8.02 -18.32
CA GLY A 151 -8.94 6.63 -18.77
C GLY A 151 -8.46 5.72 -17.66
N GLN A 152 -8.19 4.46 -18.03
CA GLN A 152 -7.82 3.44 -17.06
C GLN A 152 -6.30 3.42 -16.86
N GLY A 153 -5.86 3.70 -15.63
CA GLY A 153 -4.51 3.47 -15.16
C GLY A 153 -4.35 2.09 -14.52
N ASP A 154 -3.20 1.89 -13.88
CA ASP A 154 -2.96 0.74 -13.01
C ASP A 154 -2.77 1.22 -11.57
N SER A 155 -3.12 0.37 -10.60
CA SER A 155 -3.05 0.72 -9.20
C SER A 155 -2.84 -0.50 -8.32
N TYR A 156 -2.22 -0.29 -7.17
CA TYR A 156 -2.08 -1.31 -6.15
C TYR A 156 -2.35 -0.72 -4.78
N ARG A 157 -2.91 -1.58 -3.91
CA ARG A 157 -3.10 -1.23 -2.49
C ARG A 157 -1.92 -1.69 -1.68
N THR A 158 -1.63 -0.92 -0.66
CA THR A 158 -0.62 -1.18 0.34
C THR A 158 -1.04 -0.55 1.67
N ASN A 159 -0.18 -0.66 2.66
CA ASN A 159 -0.40 -0.14 3.99
C ASN A 159 0.79 0.69 4.45
N VAL A 160 0.58 1.49 5.50
CA VAL A 160 1.58 2.42 6.02
C VAL A 160 2.85 1.67 6.47
N LEU A 161 2.70 0.49 7.08
CA LEU A 161 3.84 -0.32 7.52
C LEU A 161 4.72 -0.81 6.36
N SER A 162 4.12 -1.10 5.21
CA SER A 162 4.83 -1.52 4.00
C SER A 162 5.60 -0.36 3.39
N LEU A 163 5.01 0.85 3.38
CA LEU A 163 5.70 2.06 2.91
C LEU A 163 6.96 2.38 3.72
N TYR A 164 6.96 2.12 5.03
CA TYR A 164 8.16 2.25 5.87
C TYR A 164 9.31 1.31 5.48
N LYS A 165 9.03 0.19 4.79
CA LYS A 165 10.03 -0.81 4.40
C LYS A 165 10.49 -0.66 2.95
N ALA A 166 10.09 0.42 2.29
CA ALA A 166 10.09 0.57 0.84
C ALA A 166 9.13 -0.43 0.15
N THR A 167 8.43 0.05 -0.88
CA THR A 167 7.54 -0.79 -1.69
C THR A 167 7.94 -0.68 -3.14
N GLN A 168 7.88 -1.80 -3.85
CA GLN A 168 8.10 -1.85 -5.29
C GLN A 168 6.86 -2.40 -5.97
N HIS A 169 6.53 -1.82 -7.12
CA HIS A 169 5.46 -2.29 -7.97
C HIS A 169 5.80 -2.06 -9.44
N ILE A 170 5.24 -2.88 -10.32
CA ILE A 170 5.37 -2.72 -11.77
C ILE A 170 3.98 -2.41 -12.31
N PHE A 171 3.75 -1.14 -12.60
CA PHE A 171 2.49 -0.70 -13.20
C PHE A 171 2.44 -1.17 -14.66
N LYS A 172 1.27 -1.65 -15.09
CA LYS A 172 1.00 -2.07 -16.46
C LYS A 172 0.01 -1.11 -17.09
N ILE A 173 0.51 -0.22 -17.93
CA ILE A 173 -0.31 0.77 -18.63
C ILE A 173 -0.59 0.29 -20.05
N ASP A 174 -1.83 0.46 -20.50
CA ASP A 174 -2.17 0.26 -21.90
C ASP A 174 -1.65 1.45 -22.71
N TYR A 175 -0.74 1.17 -23.64
CA TYR A 175 -0.13 2.16 -24.52
C TYR A 175 -0.49 1.84 -25.97
N THR A 176 -1.79 1.90 -26.26
CA THR A 176 -2.35 1.74 -27.60
C THR A 176 -2.61 3.13 -28.20
N GLY A 177 -1.60 3.76 -28.79
CA GLY A 177 -1.79 5.01 -29.53
C GLY A 177 -0.50 5.73 -29.91
N PRO A 178 -0.53 6.62 -30.92
CA PRO A 178 0.56 7.54 -31.20
C PRO A 178 0.37 8.81 -30.35
N ARG A 179 1.15 8.94 -29.27
CA ARG A 179 1.63 10.22 -28.67
C ARG A 179 2.23 9.97 -27.30
N ASP A 180 3.20 10.80 -26.98
CA ASP A 180 3.66 11.01 -25.61
C ASP A 180 2.45 11.37 -24.75
N ARG A 181 2.28 10.65 -23.64
CA ARG A 181 1.11 10.78 -22.77
C ARG A 181 1.50 11.17 -21.37
N SER A 182 0.69 12.04 -20.78
CA SER A 182 0.84 12.55 -19.42
C SER A 182 0.17 11.62 -18.43
N PHE A 183 0.90 11.23 -17.38
CA PHE A 183 0.40 10.42 -16.28
C PHE A 183 0.70 11.07 -14.93
N GLY A 184 -0.12 10.72 -13.94
CA GLY A 184 0.05 11.05 -12.54
C GLY A 184 0.35 9.81 -11.72
N LEU A 185 1.47 9.81 -11.01
CA LEU A 185 1.72 8.90 -9.91
C LEU A 185 1.12 9.51 -8.65
N HIS A 186 0.08 8.89 -8.11
CA HIS A 186 -0.64 9.36 -6.94
C HIS A 186 -0.49 8.39 -5.76
N ILE A 187 -0.51 8.94 -4.56
CA ILE A 187 -0.68 8.17 -3.31
C ILE A 187 -1.86 8.77 -2.56
N CYS A 188 -2.84 7.96 -2.18
CA CYS A 188 -4.04 8.41 -1.49
C CYS A 188 -4.55 7.39 -0.46
N SER A 189 -5.39 7.83 0.47
CA SER A 189 -6.14 6.92 1.33
C SER A 189 -7.34 6.32 0.57
N ASP A 190 -7.58 5.03 0.78
CA ASP A 190 -8.55 4.23 0.03
C ASP A 190 -9.28 3.20 0.91
N TYR A 191 -9.90 3.67 1.99
CA TYR A 191 -10.66 2.78 2.88
C TYR A 191 -12.04 2.39 2.31
N LYS A 192 -12.47 3.00 1.19
CA LYS A 192 -13.67 2.61 0.44
C LYS A 192 -13.38 1.62 -0.70
N ASN A 193 -12.14 1.16 -0.85
CA ASN A 193 -11.72 0.24 -1.91
C ASN A 193 -12.00 0.77 -3.34
N GLY A 194 -11.74 2.05 -3.57
CA GLY A 194 -11.74 2.64 -4.92
C GLY A 194 -10.55 2.18 -5.76
N LYS A 195 -10.58 2.44 -7.07
CA LYS A 195 -9.48 2.07 -8.00
C LYS A 195 -8.65 3.25 -8.48
N SER A 196 -8.98 4.46 -8.02
CA SER A 196 -8.40 5.69 -8.52
C SER A 196 -8.12 6.67 -7.38
N CYS A 197 -6.98 7.35 -7.46
CA CYS A 197 -6.67 8.48 -6.60
C CYS A 197 -7.02 9.81 -7.27
N GLN A 198 -7.20 9.85 -8.59
CA GLN A 198 -7.48 11.06 -9.35
C GLN A 198 -8.61 11.93 -8.76
N PRO A 199 -9.81 11.39 -8.45
CA PRO A 199 -10.94 12.21 -7.97
C PRO A 199 -10.80 12.68 -6.51
N LYS A 200 -9.81 12.18 -5.77
CA LYS A 200 -9.63 12.51 -4.36
C LYS A 200 -8.94 13.86 -4.22
N LYS A 201 -9.43 14.67 -3.28
CA LYS A 201 -8.88 16.01 -3.01
C LYS A 201 -7.53 15.90 -2.31
N MET A 202 -6.59 16.74 -2.73
CA MET A 202 -5.32 16.92 -2.04
C MET A 202 -5.56 17.67 -0.72
N LYS A 203 -4.90 17.24 0.35
CA LYS A 203 -4.88 17.94 1.64
C LYS A 203 -3.44 18.17 2.07
N THR A 204 -3.19 19.31 2.70
CA THR A 204 -1.91 19.61 3.32
C THR A 204 -1.73 18.81 4.61
N HIS A 205 -0.47 18.65 5.05
CA HIS A 205 -0.15 18.00 6.32
C HIS A 205 -0.86 18.68 7.51
N GLU A 206 -0.88 20.00 7.51
CA GLU A 206 -1.58 20.82 8.51
C GLU A 206 -3.06 20.48 8.55
N LYS A 207 -3.73 20.44 7.39
CA LYS A 207 -5.16 20.17 7.34
C LYS A 207 -5.50 18.75 7.82
N ILE A 208 -4.64 17.77 7.52
CA ILE A 208 -4.81 16.40 8.00
C ILE A 208 -4.63 16.33 9.52
N SER A 209 -3.64 17.05 10.06
CA SER A 209 -3.42 17.17 11.50
C SER A 209 -4.62 17.81 12.21
N ASP A 210 -5.12 18.92 11.67
CA ASP A 210 -6.27 19.65 12.21
C ASP A 210 -7.54 18.79 12.17
N ASP A 211 -7.82 18.14 11.03
CA ASP A 211 -8.96 17.25 10.89
C ASP A 211 -8.87 16.06 11.87
N ARG A 212 -7.66 15.55 12.14
CA ARG A 212 -7.46 14.50 13.14
C ARG A 212 -7.73 15.01 14.56
N ALA A 213 -7.19 16.18 14.91
CA ALA A 213 -7.40 16.79 16.22
C ALA A 213 -8.88 17.13 16.47
N ALA A 214 -9.55 17.66 15.45
CA ALA A 214 -10.97 18.02 15.50
C ALA A 214 -11.93 16.83 15.43
N SER A 215 -11.48 15.66 14.97
CA SER A 215 -12.41 14.55 14.70
C SER A 215 -13.13 14.02 15.94
N GLU A 216 -12.65 14.29 17.16
CA GLU A 216 -13.07 13.69 18.46
C GLU A 216 -13.18 12.15 18.48
N ALA A 217 -13.02 11.52 17.32
CA ALA A 217 -13.14 10.13 17.06
C ALA A 217 -11.93 9.41 17.63
N LYS A 218 -12.12 8.13 17.94
CA LYS A 218 -11.03 7.24 18.35
C LYS A 218 -9.87 7.40 17.36
N ARG A 219 -8.63 7.40 17.87
CA ARG A 219 -7.39 7.46 17.05
C ARG A 219 -7.39 6.44 15.90
N THR A 220 -8.18 5.38 16.01
CA THR A 220 -8.35 4.30 15.03
C THR A 220 -9.39 4.56 13.93
N ALA A 221 -10.03 5.73 13.89
CA ALA A 221 -10.98 6.08 12.83
C ALA A 221 -10.26 6.58 11.58
N ASN A 222 -10.76 6.26 10.39
CA ASN A 222 -10.24 6.83 9.14
C ASN A 222 -10.74 8.28 8.97
N LEU A 223 -9.86 9.19 8.55
CA LEU A 223 -10.29 10.49 8.03
C LEU A 223 -10.88 10.34 6.62
N ALA A 224 -11.49 11.41 6.09
CA ALA A 224 -11.97 11.44 4.70
C ALA A 224 -10.87 11.05 3.69
N GLU A 225 -11.23 10.28 2.64
CA GLU A 225 -10.30 9.89 1.58
C GLU A 225 -9.63 11.11 0.96
N THR A 226 -8.30 11.08 0.90
CA THR A 226 -7.49 12.22 0.47
C THR A 226 -6.25 11.75 -0.28
N LYS A 227 -5.79 12.62 -1.19
CA LYS A 227 -4.54 12.46 -1.93
C LYS A 227 -3.40 13.09 -1.11
N PHE A 228 -2.38 12.29 -0.81
CA PHE A 228 -1.19 12.69 -0.04
C PHE A 228 -0.07 13.19 -0.95
N PHE A 229 0.10 12.53 -2.10
CA PHE A 229 1.23 12.78 -2.99
C PHE A 229 0.78 12.75 -4.46
N PHE A 230 1.45 13.54 -5.28
CA PHE A 230 1.31 13.58 -6.71
C PHE A 230 2.65 13.87 -7.36
N GLN A 231 3.05 13.01 -8.31
CA GLN A 231 4.16 13.25 -9.22
C GLN A 231 3.67 13.16 -10.65
N HIS A 232 3.92 14.21 -11.42
CA HIS A 232 3.69 14.21 -12.86
C HIS A 232 4.80 13.44 -13.57
N VAL A 233 4.42 12.55 -14.49
CA VAL A 233 5.35 11.79 -15.34
C VAL A 233 4.85 11.80 -16.78
N VAL A 234 5.77 11.86 -17.73
CA VAL A 234 5.48 11.80 -19.16
C VAL A 234 6.02 10.51 -19.72
N ILE A 235 5.20 9.76 -20.45
CA ILE A 235 5.62 8.53 -21.10
C ILE A 235 5.66 8.78 -22.60
N ALA A 236 6.86 8.71 -23.16
CA ALA A 236 7.19 9.00 -24.54
C ALA A 236 7.85 7.78 -25.17
N GLY A 237 7.10 7.04 -25.99
CA GLY A 237 7.55 5.77 -26.56
C GLY A 237 7.81 4.74 -25.46
N ASP A 238 9.04 4.23 -25.38
CA ASP A 238 9.47 3.26 -24.36
C ASP A 238 10.25 3.92 -23.22
N ARG A 239 10.01 5.21 -22.95
CA ARG A 239 10.69 5.96 -21.88
C ARG A 239 9.67 6.69 -21.02
N MET A 240 9.91 6.66 -19.71
CA MET A 240 9.26 7.54 -18.74
C MET A 240 10.20 8.68 -18.41
N LEU A 241 9.67 9.90 -18.39
CA LEU A 241 10.36 11.13 -18.04
C LEU A 241 9.67 11.72 -16.82
N SER A 242 10.45 12.12 -15.82
CA SER A 242 9.94 12.73 -14.59
C SER A 242 10.93 13.76 -14.10
N TYR A 243 10.44 14.83 -13.49
CA TYR A 243 11.32 15.74 -12.76
C TYR A 243 11.85 15.02 -11.52
N GLY A 244 13.17 14.96 -11.39
CA GLY A 244 13.85 14.45 -10.20
C GLY A 244 13.45 15.25 -8.97
N THR A 245 13.22 14.53 -7.88
CA THR A 245 13.02 15.04 -6.51
C THR A 245 13.90 14.26 -5.52
#